data_AF-A0A2V2DV68-F1
#
_entry.id   AF-A0A2V2DV68-F1
#
_cell.length_a   1.000
_cell.length_b   1.000
_cell.length_c   1.000
_cell.angle_alpha   90.00
_cell.angle_beta   90.00
_cell.angle_gamma   90.00
#
_symmetry.space_group_name_H-M   'P 1'
#
loop_
_entity.id
_entity.type
_entity.pdbx_description
1 polymer ?
#
loop_
_entity_poly.entity_id
_entity_poly.type
_entity_poly.pdbx_seq_one_letter_code
_entity_poly.pdbx_strand_id
1 'polypeptide(L)'
;MTGRIIKLLSGVYTVRTPEGDYLCRARGSFRKHGIAPVPGDKVEILSMPDSTGRIDRILPRKNYLIRPNVANIDILCYISSYGQPVPSAFTIDKMLLIAQNQNIEPVLIFNKTDLLEEGSAGGLMHLYRSLGYCVFETSALEGEGLEPLKVKLADKTVVFAGNTGVGKSSILNGLFPSLALKTGEISLKLGRGRHTTRHIELYPINNALIGDTPGFGAL
;
A
#
# COMPACT_ATOMS: atom_id res chain seq x y z
N MET A 1 -2.02 23.86 -11.05
CA MET A 1 -2.69 22.58 -11.40
C MET A 1 -2.73 21.66 -10.20
N THR A 2 -3.60 20.66 -10.17
CA THR A 2 -3.71 19.69 -9.06
C THR A 2 -3.14 18.34 -9.46
N GLY A 3 -2.47 17.68 -8.52
CA GLY A 3 -1.94 16.34 -8.70
C GLY A 3 -1.86 15.55 -7.41
N ARG A 4 -1.28 14.36 -7.53
CA ARG A 4 -1.08 13.44 -6.42
C ARG A 4 0.39 13.06 -6.30
N ILE A 5 0.96 13.17 -5.10
CA ILE A 5 2.33 12.73 -4.85
C ILE A 5 2.35 11.21 -4.93
N ILE A 6 3.16 10.63 -5.82
CA ILE A 6 3.31 9.17 -5.95
C ILE A 6 4.67 8.68 -5.42
N LYS A 7 5.68 9.55 -5.35
CA LYS A 7 7.03 9.19 -4.91
C LYS A 7 7.71 10.35 -4.21
N LEU A 8 8.53 10.04 -3.21
CA LEU A 8 9.47 10.96 -2.59
C LEU A 8 10.88 10.34 -2.58
N LEU A 9 11.81 10.98 -3.28
CA LEU A 9 13.21 10.58 -3.33
C LEU A 9 14.10 11.80 -3.14
N SER A 10 14.92 11.79 -2.07
CA SER A 10 15.92 12.85 -1.80
C SER A 10 15.36 14.28 -1.85
N GLY A 11 14.14 14.48 -1.33
CA GLY A 11 13.46 15.79 -1.29
C GLY A 11 12.82 16.22 -2.62
N VAL A 12 12.85 15.37 -3.64
CA VAL A 12 12.13 15.53 -4.89
C VAL A 12 10.87 14.68 -4.85
N TYR A 13 9.74 15.31 -5.17
CA TYR A 13 8.43 14.70 -5.19
C TYR A 13 8.01 14.45 -6.64
N THR A 14 7.68 13.22 -6.99
CA THR A 14 7.00 12.95 -8.26
C THR A 14 5.50 13.16 -8.04
N VAL A 15 4.93 14.14 -8.75
CA VAL A 15 3.51 14.50 -8.67
C VAL A 15 2.84 14.10 -9.97
N ARG A 16 1.91 13.14 -9.90
CA ARG A 16 1.09 12.73 -11.03
C ARG A 16 -0.08 13.68 -11.22
N THR A 17 -0.26 14.17 -12.43
CA THR A 17 -1.36 15.05 -12.83
C THR A 17 -2.06 14.47 -14.06
N PRO A 18 -3.23 15.01 -14.47
CA PRO A 18 -3.86 14.64 -15.73
C PRO A 18 -2.99 14.91 -16.98
N GLU A 19 -2.04 15.85 -16.90
CA GLU A 19 -1.16 16.24 -18.01
C GLU A 19 0.17 15.46 -18.03
N GLY A 20 0.45 14.66 -16.99
CA GLY A 20 1.68 13.90 -16.85
C GLY A 20 2.30 14.00 -15.46
N ASP A 21 3.48 13.41 -15.32
CA ASP A 21 4.24 13.39 -14.06
C ASP A 21 5.22 14.57 -14.01
N TYR A 22 5.19 15.30 -12.89
CA TYR A 22 6.07 16.45 -12.64
C TYR A 22 7.06 16.17 -11.51
N LEU A 23 8.32 16.55 -11.70
CA LEU A 23 9.33 16.53 -10.65
C LEU A 23 9.28 17.83 -9.85
N CYS A 24 8.75 17.74 -8.64
CA CYS A 24 8.46 18.90 -7.81
C CYS A 24 9.38 19.00 -6.59
N ARG A 25 9.62 20.23 -6.15
CA ARG A 25 10.16 20.52 -4.80
C ARG A 25 9.10 21.18 -3.94
N ALA A 26 9.13 20.88 -2.64
CA ALA A 26 8.24 21.51 -1.67
C ALA A 26 8.76 22.91 -1.29
N ARG A 27 7.84 23.87 -1.14
CA ARG A 27 8.16 25.21 -0.61
C ARG A 27 8.76 25.10 0.81
N GLY A 28 9.81 25.86 1.09
CA GLY A 28 10.49 25.83 2.40
C GLY A 28 9.61 26.18 3.60
N SER A 29 8.47 26.85 3.38
CA SER A 29 7.47 27.15 4.42
C SER A 29 6.88 25.90 5.06
N PHE A 30 6.78 24.78 4.34
CA PHE A 30 6.26 23.52 4.90
C PHE A 30 7.10 23.01 6.09
N ARG A 31 8.43 23.13 5.99
CA ARG A 31 9.35 22.76 7.08
C ARG A 31 9.13 23.62 8.33
N LYS A 32 8.78 24.91 8.16
CA LYS A 32 8.52 25.83 9.27
C LYS A 32 7.24 25.50 10.04
N HIS A 33 6.26 24.87 9.38
CA HIS A 33 4.98 24.50 9.99
C HIS A 33 4.91 23.02 10.40
N GLY A 34 6.02 22.27 10.29
CA GLY A 34 6.07 20.85 10.66
C GLY A 34 5.26 19.90 9.77
N ILE A 35 4.72 20.37 8.64
CA ILE A 35 3.91 19.55 7.72
C ILE A 35 4.77 19.18 6.51
N ALA A 36 5.21 17.93 6.43
CA ALA A 36 5.91 17.42 5.25
C ALA A 36 4.90 16.81 4.26
N PRO A 37 4.97 17.15 2.95
CA PRO A 37 4.25 16.40 1.93
C PRO A 37 4.74 14.95 1.91
N VAL A 38 3.82 14.02 1.67
CA VAL A 38 4.10 12.57 1.61
C VAL A 38 3.40 11.93 0.41
N PRO A 39 3.85 10.76 -0.06
CA PRO A 39 3.10 9.98 -1.04
C PRO A 39 1.63 9.82 -0.65
N GLY A 40 0.75 9.94 -1.63
CA GLY A 40 -0.70 9.93 -1.46
C GLY A 40 -1.32 11.31 -1.22
N ASP A 41 -0.56 12.33 -0.84
CA ASP A 41 -1.08 13.70 -0.73
C ASP A 41 -1.62 14.20 -2.06
N LYS A 42 -2.79 14.84 -2.01
CA LYS A 42 -3.28 15.69 -3.09
C LYS A 42 -2.67 17.07 -2.93
N VAL A 43 -2.11 17.64 -3.99
CA VAL A 43 -1.34 18.88 -3.95
C VAL A 43 -1.70 19.81 -5.10
N GLU A 44 -1.59 21.11 -4.85
CA GLU A 44 -1.54 22.12 -5.90
C GLU A 44 -0.08 22.42 -6.21
N ILE A 45 0.26 22.34 -7.49
CA ILE A 45 1.59 22.64 -8.00
C ILE A 45 1.56 23.82 -8.97
N LEU A 46 2.65 24.59 -8.94
CA LEU A 46 3.04 25.49 -10.02
C LEU A 46 3.95 24.68 -10.95
N SER A 47 3.44 24.33 -12.13
CA SER A 47 4.19 23.61 -13.17
C SER A 47 5.05 24.56 -13.99
N MET A 48 6.13 23.99 -14.51
CA MET A 48 7.05 24.63 -15.45
C MET A 48 7.02 23.86 -16.79
N PRO A 49 7.43 24.49 -17.91
CA PRO A 49 7.41 23.85 -19.22
C PRO A 49 8.28 22.59 -19.34
N ASP A 50 9.29 22.44 -18.49
CA ASP A 50 10.25 21.33 -18.47
C ASP A 50 9.80 20.13 -17.63
N SER A 51 8.51 20.01 -17.34
CA SER A 51 7.95 18.98 -16.45
C SER A 51 8.51 19.01 -15.02
N THR A 52 9.03 20.17 -14.58
CA THR A 52 9.35 20.43 -13.18
C THR A 52 8.27 21.29 -12.52
N GLY A 53 8.30 21.39 -11.20
CA GLY A 53 7.36 22.25 -10.51
C GLY A 53 7.67 22.50 -9.04
N ARG A 54 6.76 23.25 -8.42
CA ARG A 54 6.81 23.54 -6.99
C ARG A 54 5.48 23.20 -6.35
N ILE A 55 5.51 22.40 -5.29
CA ILE A 55 4.34 22.19 -4.43
C ILE A 55 4.09 23.48 -3.65
N ASP A 56 2.95 24.11 -3.88
CA ASP A 56 2.56 25.34 -3.18
C ASP A 56 1.58 25.05 -2.04
N ARG A 57 0.70 24.05 -2.22
CA ARG A 57 -0.30 23.67 -1.22
C ARG A 57 -0.47 22.16 -1.13
N ILE A 58 -0.63 21.67 0.10
CA ILE A 58 -1.12 20.32 0.41
C ILE A 58 -2.61 20.44 0.72
N LEU A 59 -3.43 19.68 0.01
CA LEU A 59 -4.88 19.64 0.25
C LEU A 59 -5.18 18.77 1.48
N PRO A 60 -6.35 18.95 2.13
CA PRO A 60 -6.70 18.20 3.34
C PRO A 60 -6.56 16.68 3.15
N ARG A 61 -5.94 16.03 4.14
CA ARG A 61 -5.81 14.58 4.20
C ARG A 61 -7.08 13.98 4.78
N LYS A 62 -7.63 12.93 4.15
CA LYS A 62 -8.69 12.13 4.80
C LYS A 62 -8.14 11.18 5.87
N ASN A 63 -6.88 10.79 5.75
CA ASN A 63 -6.14 9.94 6.68
C ASN A 63 -4.63 9.97 6.41
N TYR A 64 -3.83 9.43 7.34
CA TYR A 64 -2.37 9.40 7.25
C TYR A 64 -1.76 8.31 8.12
N LEU A 65 -0.85 7.52 7.56
CA LEU A 65 0.02 6.61 8.29
C LEU A 65 1.39 7.25 8.53
N ILE A 66 1.92 7.10 9.75
CA ILE A 66 3.24 7.63 10.13
C ILE A 66 4.36 6.68 9.67
N ARG A 67 4.12 5.37 9.68
CA ARG A 67 5.12 4.36 9.27
C ARG A 67 4.47 3.24 8.48
N PRO A 68 4.59 3.22 7.14
CA PRO A 68 5.28 4.21 6.32
C PRO A 68 4.49 5.53 6.21
N ASN A 69 5.17 6.59 5.79
CA ASN A 69 4.59 7.91 5.60
C ASN A 69 3.74 7.97 4.33
N VAL A 70 2.43 7.80 4.45
CA VAL A 70 1.51 7.81 3.31
C VAL A 70 0.13 8.33 3.71
N ALA A 71 -0.49 9.12 2.83
CA ALA A 71 -1.78 9.77 3.08
C ALA A 71 -2.87 9.34 2.09
N ASN A 72 -4.11 9.64 2.45
CA ASN A 72 -5.29 9.46 1.60
C ASN A 72 -5.47 8.02 1.09
N ILE A 73 -5.21 7.06 1.96
CA ILE A 73 -5.37 5.64 1.70
C ILE A 73 -6.86 5.30 1.71
N ASP A 74 -7.30 4.49 0.75
CA ASP A 74 -8.65 3.93 0.70
C ASP A 74 -8.69 2.60 1.45
N ILE A 75 -7.76 1.69 1.12
CA ILE A 75 -7.72 0.32 1.67
C ILE A 75 -6.33 -0.01 2.23
N LEU A 76 -6.30 -0.67 3.39
CA LEU A 76 -5.14 -1.40 3.89
C LEU A 76 -5.40 -2.90 3.74
N CYS A 77 -4.66 -3.54 2.84
CA CYS A 77 -4.67 -4.98 2.65
C CYS A 77 -3.65 -5.63 3.57
N TYR A 78 -4.09 -6.42 4.54
CA TYR A 78 -3.22 -7.25 5.36
C TYR A 78 -3.26 -8.70 4.89
N ILE A 79 -2.11 -9.19 4.44
CA ILE A 79 -1.93 -10.55 3.93
C ILE A 79 -1.38 -11.45 5.02
N SER A 80 -2.13 -12.50 5.32
CA SER A 80 -1.71 -13.69 6.05
C SER A 80 -1.64 -14.88 5.09
N SER A 81 -1.17 -16.04 5.56
CA SER A 81 -1.13 -17.25 4.72
C SER A 81 -1.38 -18.52 5.49
N TYR A 82 -1.92 -19.56 4.84
CA TYR A 82 -2.08 -20.89 5.43
C TYR A 82 -0.77 -21.69 5.54
N GLY A 83 0.33 -21.19 4.96
CA GLY A 83 1.68 -21.71 5.16
C GLY A 83 2.50 -20.88 6.16
N GLN A 84 3.82 -21.07 6.15
CA GLN A 84 4.72 -20.24 6.95
C GLN A 84 4.84 -18.80 6.39
N PRO A 85 4.84 -17.77 7.27
CA PRO A 85 4.65 -17.83 8.72
C PRO A 85 3.19 -18.08 9.11
N VAL A 86 2.98 -18.86 10.18
CA VAL A 86 1.63 -19.17 10.72
C VAL A 86 0.86 -17.87 11.05
N PRO A 87 -0.42 -17.77 10.67
CA PRO A 87 -1.26 -16.62 11.00
C PRO A 87 -1.30 -16.35 12.52
N SER A 88 -1.15 -15.08 12.88
CA SER A 88 -1.23 -14.61 14.26
C SER A 88 -2.41 -13.67 14.41
N ALA A 89 -3.41 -14.06 15.22
CA ALA A 89 -4.57 -13.22 15.52
C ALA A 89 -4.14 -11.86 16.07
N PHE A 90 -3.17 -11.83 16.99
CA PHE A 90 -2.61 -10.60 17.54
C PHE A 90 -2.10 -9.64 16.45
N THR A 91 -1.36 -10.15 15.46
CA THR A 91 -0.86 -9.29 14.37
C THR A 91 -2.01 -8.81 13.47
N ILE A 92 -2.97 -9.68 13.19
CA ILE A 92 -4.16 -9.32 12.40
C ILE A 92 -4.96 -8.23 13.11
N ASP A 93 -5.34 -8.44 14.37
CA ASP A 93 -6.09 -7.49 15.19
C ASP A 93 -5.41 -6.13 15.26
N LYS A 94 -4.09 -6.13 15.50
CA LYS A 94 -3.29 -4.91 15.52
C LYS A 94 -3.40 -4.13 14.20
N MET A 95 -3.33 -4.82 13.07
CA MET A 95 -3.40 -4.19 11.76
C MET A 95 -4.79 -3.67 11.43
N LEU A 96 -5.83 -4.42 11.79
CA LEU A 96 -7.22 -3.98 11.67
C LEU A 96 -7.47 -2.71 12.48
N LEU A 97 -7.01 -2.69 13.74
CA LEU A 97 -7.14 -1.54 14.63
C LEU A 97 -6.41 -0.31 14.09
N ILE A 98 -5.19 -0.48 13.57
CA ILE A 98 -4.42 0.62 12.95
C ILE A 98 -5.18 1.21 11.76
N ALA A 99 -5.72 0.37 10.88
CA ALA A 99 -6.48 0.83 9.71
C ALA A 99 -7.73 1.60 10.13
N GLN A 100 -8.54 1.01 11.03
CA GLN A 100 -9.79 1.62 11.49
C GLN A 100 -9.55 2.94 12.24
N ASN A 101 -8.56 3.00 13.14
CA ASN A 101 -8.23 4.23 13.87
C ASN A 101 -7.76 5.37 12.96
N GLN A 102 -7.31 5.02 11.74
CA GLN A 102 -6.94 5.98 10.71
C GLN A 102 -8.03 6.18 9.66
N ASN A 103 -9.26 5.69 9.86
CA ASN A 103 -10.33 5.77 8.84
C ASN A 103 -9.88 5.19 7.48
N ILE A 104 -9.20 4.05 7.52
CA ILE A 104 -8.80 3.27 6.35
C ILE A 104 -9.59 1.96 6.39
N GLU A 105 -10.15 1.55 5.26
CA GLU A 105 -10.88 0.28 5.16
C GLU A 105 -9.89 -0.90 5.25
N PRO A 106 -9.98 -1.78 6.26
CA PRO A 106 -9.15 -2.98 6.31
C PRO A 106 -9.71 -4.08 5.39
N VAL A 107 -8.82 -4.73 4.66
CA VAL A 107 -9.10 -5.96 3.90
C VAL A 107 -8.11 -7.03 4.34
N LEU A 108 -8.62 -8.18 4.76
CA LEU A 108 -7.80 -9.34 5.09
C LEU A 108 -7.71 -10.29 3.91
N ILE A 109 -6.50 -10.79 3.67
CA ILE A 109 -6.25 -11.76 2.60
C ILE A 109 -5.55 -12.96 3.22
N PHE A 110 -6.16 -14.13 3.13
CA PHE A 110 -5.57 -15.41 3.51
C PHE A 110 -5.06 -16.11 2.25
N ASN A 111 -3.75 -16.03 2.06
CA ASN A 111 -3.09 -16.57 0.87
C ASN A 111 -2.63 -18.03 1.05
N LYS A 112 -2.23 -18.67 -0.06
CA LYS A 112 -1.74 -20.05 -0.11
C LYS A 112 -2.82 -21.08 0.24
N THR A 113 -4.03 -20.88 -0.27
CA THR A 113 -5.13 -21.86 -0.12
C THR A 113 -4.77 -23.23 -0.71
N ASP A 114 -3.83 -23.28 -1.66
CA ASP A 114 -3.24 -24.51 -2.19
C ASP A 114 -2.57 -25.40 -1.13
N LEU A 115 -2.27 -24.87 0.06
CA LEU A 115 -1.70 -25.64 1.18
C LEU A 115 -2.74 -26.19 2.16
N LEU A 116 -4.03 -25.87 1.97
CA LEU A 116 -5.08 -26.39 2.83
C LEU A 116 -5.41 -27.83 2.45
N GLU A 117 -5.46 -28.71 3.45
CA GLU A 117 -6.09 -30.02 3.29
C GLU A 117 -7.61 -29.86 3.13
N GLU A 118 -8.23 -30.70 2.30
CA GLU A 118 -9.68 -30.72 2.13
C GLU A 118 -10.37 -30.90 3.49
N GLY A 119 -11.25 -29.94 3.84
CA GLY A 119 -11.98 -29.95 5.12
C GLY A 119 -11.27 -29.26 6.29
N SER A 120 -10.04 -28.75 6.11
CA SER A 120 -9.38 -27.91 7.11
C SER A 120 -10.10 -26.56 7.24
N ALA A 121 -10.68 -26.30 8.41
CA ALA A 121 -11.31 -25.02 8.70
C ALA A 121 -10.24 -23.96 8.94
N GLY A 122 -10.14 -22.97 8.04
CA GLY A 122 -9.36 -21.75 8.23
C GLY A 122 -9.91 -20.92 9.38
N GLY A 123 -9.75 -21.37 10.63
CA GLY A 123 -10.50 -20.88 11.79
C GLY A 123 -10.43 -19.36 12.00
N LEU A 124 -9.26 -18.75 11.76
CA LEU A 124 -9.12 -17.30 11.82
C LEU A 124 -9.84 -16.59 10.68
N MET A 125 -9.80 -17.12 9.47
CA MET A 125 -10.52 -16.56 8.32
C MET A 125 -12.02 -16.52 8.61
N HIS A 126 -12.60 -17.63 9.06
CA HIS A 126 -14.01 -17.70 9.42
C HIS A 126 -14.38 -16.76 10.57
N LEU A 127 -13.51 -16.67 11.59
CA LEU A 127 -13.68 -15.73 12.71
C LEU A 127 -13.75 -14.28 12.21
N TYR A 128 -12.77 -13.81 11.44
CA TYR A 128 -12.79 -12.41 11.00
C TYR A 128 -13.94 -12.12 10.04
N ARG A 129 -14.31 -13.09 9.18
CA ARG A 129 -15.47 -12.96 8.31
C ARG A 129 -16.77 -12.87 9.11
N SER A 130 -16.94 -13.67 10.17
CA SER A 130 -18.14 -13.61 11.03
C SER A 130 -18.24 -12.32 11.85
N LEU A 131 -17.10 -11.69 12.14
CA LEU A 131 -17.02 -10.35 12.73
C LEU A 131 -17.33 -9.21 11.72
N GLY A 132 -17.62 -9.53 10.46
CA GLY A 132 -18.00 -8.57 9.43
C GLY A 132 -16.83 -7.94 8.67
N TYR A 133 -15.60 -8.42 8.85
CA TYR A 133 -14.47 -7.94 8.06
C TYR A 133 -14.55 -8.43 6.61
N CYS A 134 -14.02 -7.62 5.69
CA CYS A 134 -13.84 -8.02 4.31
C CYS A 134 -12.64 -8.98 4.20
N VAL A 135 -12.91 -10.26 3.92
CA VAL A 135 -11.91 -11.32 3.91
C VAL A 135 -11.89 -12.05 2.57
N PHE A 136 -10.74 -12.05 1.91
CA PHE A 136 -10.47 -12.82 0.68
C PHE A 136 -9.59 -14.03 0.99
N GLU A 137 -9.83 -15.09 0.25
CA GLU A 137 -8.95 -16.26 0.18
C GLU A 137 -8.33 -16.30 -1.19
N THR A 138 -7.02 -16.57 -1.26
CA THR A 138 -6.29 -16.54 -2.52
C THR A 138 -5.27 -17.66 -2.59
N SER A 139 -5.06 -18.20 -3.79
CA SER A 139 -3.80 -18.85 -4.15
C SER A 139 -3.12 -17.99 -5.20
N ALA A 140 -2.05 -17.31 -4.82
CA ALA A 140 -1.22 -16.62 -5.81
C ALA A 140 -0.46 -17.57 -6.74
N LEU A 141 -0.36 -18.86 -6.38
CA LEU A 141 0.23 -19.90 -7.20
C LEU A 141 -0.74 -20.32 -8.32
N GLU A 142 -1.98 -20.62 -7.96
CA GLU A 142 -3.03 -21.09 -8.88
C GLU A 142 -3.84 -19.95 -9.52
N GLY A 143 -3.68 -18.72 -9.03
CA GLY A 143 -4.42 -17.53 -9.49
C GLY A 143 -5.83 -17.39 -8.90
N GLU A 144 -6.23 -18.28 -8.00
CA GLU A 144 -7.56 -18.30 -7.39
C GLU A 144 -7.78 -17.10 -6.46
N GLY A 145 -9.01 -16.57 -6.47
CA GLY A 145 -9.44 -15.47 -5.61
C GLY A 145 -8.86 -14.08 -5.98
N LEU A 146 -7.98 -14.00 -6.97
CA LEU A 146 -7.34 -12.75 -7.38
C LEU A 146 -8.29 -11.80 -8.11
N GLU A 147 -9.20 -12.31 -8.94
CA GLU A 147 -10.10 -11.46 -9.73
C GLU A 147 -11.11 -10.68 -8.86
N PRO A 148 -11.83 -11.30 -7.91
CA PRO A 148 -12.67 -10.54 -6.96
C PRO A 148 -11.88 -9.51 -6.15
N LEU A 149 -10.65 -9.84 -5.76
CA LEU A 149 -9.76 -8.91 -5.07
C LEU A 149 -9.40 -7.74 -5.98
N LYS A 150 -9.05 -7.98 -7.24
CA LYS A 150 -8.74 -6.91 -8.22
C LYS A 150 -9.91 -5.94 -8.39
N VAL A 151 -11.14 -6.43 -8.47
CA VAL A 151 -12.36 -5.60 -8.53
C VAL A 151 -12.50 -4.74 -7.26
N LYS A 152 -12.28 -5.32 -6.07
CA LYS A 152 -12.36 -4.59 -4.79
C LYS A 152 -11.38 -3.41 -4.72
N LEU A 153 -10.22 -3.55 -5.36
CA LEU A 153 -9.09 -2.62 -5.31
C LEU A 153 -9.08 -1.58 -6.44
N ALA A 154 -9.97 -1.70 -7.43
CA ALA A 154 -10.05 -0.78 -8.56
C ALA A 154 -10.29 0.67 -8.11
N ASP A 155 -9.70 1.63 -8.82
CA ASP A 155 -9.82 3.09 -8.60
C ASP A 155 -9.44 3.58 -7.19
N LYS A 156 -8.73 2.75 -6.40
CA LYS A 156 -8.39 3.03 -5.00
C LYS A 156 -6.91 3.21 -4.76
N THR A 157 -6.61 3.89 -3.67
CA THR A 157 -5.27 3.97 -3.05
C THR A 157 -5.15 2.83 -2.05
N VAL A 158 -4.38 1.82 -2.40
CA VAL A 158 -4.29 0.56 -1.64
C VAL A 158 -2.87 0.41 -1.12
N VAL A 159 -2.74 0.13 0.18
CA VAL A 159 -1.45 -0.24 0.76
C VAL A 159 -1.46 -1.70 1.20
N PHE A 160 -0.42 -2.43 0.80
CA PHE A 160 -0.27 -3.84 1.12
C PHE A 160 0.71 -4.06 2.27
N ALA A 161 0.36 -4.99 3.13
CA ALA A 161 1.14 -5.43 4.27
C ALA A 161 1.03 -6.92 4.51
N GLY A 162 1.97 -7.42 5.29
CA GLY A 162 2.07 -8.82 5.65
C GLY A 162 3.51 -9.15 6.03
N ASN A 163 3.67 -10.23 6.79
CA ASN A 163 4.99 -10.71 7.17
C ASN A 163 5.76 -11.22 5.93
N THR A 164 7.08 -11.25 6.01
CA THR A 164 7.88 -11.90 4.96
C THR A 164 7.44 -13.36 4.82
N GLY A 165 7.28 -13.83 3.59
CA GLY A 165 6.91 -15.23 3.29
C GLY A 165 5.41 -15.48 3.10
N VAL A 166 4.51 -14.56 3.46
CA VAL A 166 3.04 -14.75 3.28
C VAL A 166 2.58 -14.73 1.81
N GLY A 167 3.46 -14.35 0.88
CA GLY A 167 3.17 -14.33 -0.57
C GLY A 167 2.69 -12.98 -1.11
N LYS A 168 2.94 -11.86 -0.42
CA LYS A 168 2.60 -10.50 -0.88
C LYS A 168 3.13 -10.16 -2.27
N SER A 169 4.40 -10.47 -2.60
CA SER A 169 4.95 -10.31 -3.96
C SER A 169 4.13 -11.06 -4.99
N SER A 170 3.81 -12.32 -4.70
CA SER A 170 3.11 -13.20 -5.64
C SER A 170 1.71 -12.68 -5.89
N ILE A 171 0.98 -12.25 -4.85
CA ILE A 171 -0.32 -11.59 -4.99
C ILE A 171 -0.18 -10.31 -5.83
N LEU A 172 0.77 -9.44 -5.51
CA LEU A 172 0.96 -8.19 -6.25
C LEU A 172 1.26 -8.43 -7.73
N ASN A 173 2.08 -9.43 -8.06
CA ASN A 173 2.35 -9.80 -9.45
C ASN A 173 1.13 -10.43 -10.13
N GLY A 174 0.36 -11.26 -9.43
CA GLY A 174 -0.87 -11.85 -9.97
C GLY A 174 -1.95 -10.81 -10.24
N LEU A 175 -2.11 -9.82 -9.35
CA LEU A 175 -3.03 -8.70 -9.53
C LEU A 175 -2.54 -7.71 -10.59
N PHE A 176 -1.23 -7.47 -10.62
CA PHE A 176 -0.60 -6.42 -11.40
C PHE A 176 0.69 -6.93 -12.09
N PRO A 177 0.56 -7.70 -13.18
CA PRO A 177 1.71 -8.30 -13.86
C PRO A 177 2.78 -7.29 -14.30
N SER A 178 2.37 -6.04 -14.59
CA SER A 178 3.26 -4.95 -14.97
C SER A 178 4.25 -4.52 -13.88
N LEU A 179 4.04 -4.92 -12.62
CA LEU A 179 4.99 -4.62 -11.53
C LEU A 179 6.29 -5.44 -11.63
N ALA A 180 6.25 -6.63 -12.23
CA ALA A 180 7.40 -7.53 -12.41
C ALA A 180 8.33 -7.62 -11.17
N LEU A 181 7.74 -7.74 -9.98
CA LEU A 181 8.50 -7.87 -8.73
C LEU A 181 9.14 -9.25 -8.70
N LYS A 182 10.44 -9.39 -8.40
CA LYS A 182 10.94 -10.75 -8.16
C LYS A 182 10.37 -11.25 -6.82
N THR A 183 10.05 -12.53 -6.76
CA THR A 183 9.54 -13.17 -5.55
C THR A 183 10.55 -13.00 -4.41
N GLY A 184 10.13 -12.42 -3.28
CA GLY A 184 11.02 -12.11 -2.15
C GLY A 184 11.78 -10.78 -2.24
N GLU A 185 11.77 -10.08 -3.39
CA GLU A 185 12.40 -8.75 -3.55
C GLU A 185 11.54 -7.58 -3.05
N ILE A 186 10.41 -7.85 -2.36
CA ILE A 186 9.55 -6.84 -1.73
C ILE A 186 10.38 -5.79 -0.99
N SER A 187 11.44 -6.23 -0.32
CA SER A 187 12.27 -5.33 0.48
C SER A 187 13.34 -4.58 -0.32
N LEU A 188 13.70 -4.98 -1.54
CA LEU A 188 14.88 -4.48 -2.26
C LEU A 188 14.52 -3.60 -3.47
N LYS A 189 13.57 -4.01 -4.33
CA LYS A 189 13.13 -3.20 -5.48
C LYS A 189 12.33 -1.96 -5.08
N LEU A 190 11.72 -1.98 -3.88
CA LEU A 190 10.97 -0.88 -3.27
C LEU A 190 11.82 0.03 -2.36
N GLY A 191 13.15 -0.07 -2.44
CA GLY A 191 14.06 0.93 -1.85
C GLY A 191 14.51 0.67 -0.40
N ARG A 192 15.08 -0.52 -0.11
CA ARG A 192 16.02 -0.61 1.03
C ARG A 192 17.34 0.06 0.69
N GLY A 193 17.50 1.31 1.10
CA GLY A 193 18.81 1.86 1.44
C GLY A 193 19.23 1.33 2.81
N ARG A 194 20.52 0.95 2.96
CA ARG A 194 21.11 0.30 4.14
C ARG A 194 21.04 1.14 5.44
N HIS A 195 20.60 2.39 5.41
CA HIS A 195 20.35 3.20 6.60
C HIS A 195 19.13 4.14 6.40
N THR A 196 18.15 4.02 7.30
CA THR A 196 17.19 5.05 7.73
C THR A 196 16.39 5.85 6.68
N THR A 197 15.26 5.32 6.23
CA THR A 197 13.87 5.85 6.30
C THR A 197 13.04 4.92 5.40
N ARG A 198 11.94 4.31 5.87
CA ARG A 198 11.13 3.41 5.03
C ARG A 198 10.52 4.21 3.88
N HIS A 199 11.15 4.20 2.69
CA HIS A 199 10.61 4.82 1.49
C HIS A 199 9.31 4.11 1.10
N ILE A 200 8.31 4.89 0.69
CA ILE A 200 7.09 4.37 0.08
C ILE A 200 6.90 5.06 -1.27
N GLU A 201 6.56 4.25 -2.26
CA GLU A 201 6.21 4.65 -3.62
C GLU A 201 4.82 4.07 -3.91
N LEU A 202 3.94 4.90 -4.48
CA LEU A 202 2.64 4.47 -4.97
C LEU A 202 2.77 4.20 -6.47
N TYR A 203 2.64 2.95 -6.86
CA TYR A 203 2.60 2.55 -8.26
C TYR A 203 1.22 2.82 -8.82
N PRO A 204 1.11 3.68 -9.83
CA PRO A 204 -0.13 3.85 -10.55
C PRO A 204 -0.31 2.68 -11.52
N ILE A 205 -1.38 1.92 -11.31
CA ILE A 205 -1.68 0.72 -12.10
C ILE A 205 -3.15 0.79 -12.49
N ASN A 206 -3.39 0.92 -13.80
CA ASN A 206 -4.69 1.34 -14.31
C ASN A 206 -5.10 2.64 -13.61
N ASN A 207 -6.22 2.62 -12.88
CA ASN A 207 -6.71 3.76 -12.10
C ASN A 207 -6.44 3.64 -10.59
N ALA A 208 -5.79 2.57 -10.13
CA ALA A 208 -5.44 2.38 -8.73
C ALA A 208 -4.05 2.94 -8.42
N LEU A 209 -3.82 3.27 -7.15
CA LEU A 209 -2.52 3.64 -6.60
C LEU A 209 -2.09 2.59 -5.58
N ILE A 210 -1.09 1.80 -5.92
CA ILE A 210 -0.67 0.64 -5.13
C ILE A 210 0.61 0.96 -4.40
N GLY A 211 0.54 1.06 -3.08
CA GLY A 211 1.70 1.22 -2.21
C GLY A 211 2.12 -0.11 -1.60
N ASP A 212 3.41 -0.41 -1.63
CA ASP A 212 3.94 -1.47 -0.78
C ASP A 212 4.49 -0.90 0.52
N THR A 213 4.08 -1.50 1.63
CA THR A 213 4.65 -1.19 2.94
C THR A 213 5.52 -2.37 3.36
N PRO A 214 6.85 -2.19 3.55
CA PRO A 214 7.64 -3.25 4.17
C PRO A 214 7.05 -3.52 5.56
N GLY A 215 6.93 -4.82 5.89
CA GLY A 215 6.16 -5.35 7.02
C GLY A 215 6.09 -4.39 8.22
N PHE A 216 4.87 -4.08 8.63
CA PHE A 216 4.56 -3.25 9.79
C PHE A 216 5.07 -3.81 11.13
N GLY A 217 5.97 -4.80 11.16
CA GLY A 217 6.57 -5.37 12.37
C GLY A 217 7.38 -4.39 13.24
N ALA A 218 7.29 -3.08 13.00
CA ALA A 218 7.79 -2.03 13.91
C ALA A 218 6.80 -0.86 14.10
N LEU A 219 5.53 -1.02 13.73
CA LEU A 219 4.41 -0.31 14.36
C LEU A 219 4.03 -1.09 15.61
#